data_AF-A0A815KUI2-F1
#
_entry.id   AF-A0A815KUI2-F1
#
_cell.length_a   1.000
_cell.length_b   1.000
_cell.length_c   1.000
_cell.angle_alpha   90.00
_cell.angle_beta   90.00
_cell.angle_gamma   90.00
#
_symmetry.space_group_name_H-M   'P 1'
#
loop_
_entity.id
_entity.type
_entity.pdbx_description
1 polymer ?
#
loop_
_entity_poly.entity_id
_entity_poly.type
_entity_poly.pdbx_seq_one_letter_code
_entity_poly.pdbx_strand_id
1 'polypeptide(L)'
;MGLFDSSQGLAEVLIRASDSIDFTTSMQRIGHEVNKTTSLVQYDADRQLWQCLFVPQTGGFHTLTIYARKVKQMTTQSSTDDNTYPCVAELGLEVPATFSGAKTFPITYSTFSVHKCQILQPLDGSLKAGSKQTIHCRIPGAHCARLLVDGKWLPEIILKNDIFKTEFTVPKREIM
;
A
#
# COMPACT_ATOMS: atom_id res chain seq x y z
N MET A 1 -3.41 18.90 -4.31
CA MET A 1 -4.78 18.81 -3.78
C MET A 1 -5.24 17.37 -4.00
N GLY A 2 -5.35 16.56 -2.95
CA GLY A 2 -5.89 15.20 -3.07
C GLY A 2 -7.40 15.28 -3.20
N LEU A 3 -7.98 14.67 -4.23
CA LEU A 3 -9.42 14.62 -4.42
C LEU A 3 -9.94 13.30 -3.84
N PHE A 4 -11.02 13.35 -3.05
CA PHE A 4 -11.74 12.17 -2.63
C PHE A 4 -12.62 11.68 -3.78
N ASP A 5 -12.40 10.45 -4.22
CA ASP A 5 -13.29 9.77 -5.15
C ASP A 5 -14.35 9.01 -4.35
N SER A 6 -15.55 9.58 -4.25
CA SER A 6 -16.67 8.98 -3.54
C SER A 6 -17.17 7.68 -4.18
N SER A 7 -16.93 7.46 -5.47
CA SER A 7 -17.29 6.21 -6.15
C SER A 7 -16.37 5.06 -5.76
N GLN A 8 -15.11 5.36 -5.45
CA GLN A 8 -14.10 4.37 -5.05
C GLN A 8 -13.83 4.33 -3.54
N GLY A 9 -14.37 5.30 -2.80
CA GLY A 9 -14.15 5.47 -1.36
C GLY A 9 -12.69 5.70 -1.00
N LEU A 10 -11.92 6.37 -1.88
CA LEU A 10 -10.48 6.58 -1.68
C LEU A 10 -10.04 7.99 -2.07
N ALA A 11 -8.94 8.43 -1.49
CA ALA A 11 -8.19 9.61 -1.93
C ALA A 11 -6.81 9.17 -2.45
N GLU A 12 -6.35 9.81 -3.53
CA GLU A 12 -5.04 9.58 -4.14
C GLU A 12 -4.19 10.86 -4.04
N VAL A 13 -2.93 10.67 -3.64
CA VAL A 13 -1.88 11.69 -3.72
C VAL A 13 -0.73 11.12 -4.53
N LEU A 14 -0.36 11.82 -5.61
CA LEU A 14 0.76 11.44 -6.47
C LEU A 14 1.96 12.33 -6.17
N ILE A 15 3.11 11.71 -5.93
CA ILE A 15 4.34 12.40 -5.55
C ILE A 15 5.44 12.05 -6.53
N ARG A 16 6.07 13.08 -7.09
CA ARG A 16 7.32 12.95 -7.84
C ARG A 16 8.48 13.14 -6.88
N ALA A 17 9.36 12.16 -6.82
CA ALA A 17 10.57 12.22 -6.00
C ALA A 17 11.72 11.49 -6.70
N SER A 18 12.95 11.73 -6.27
CA SER A 18 14.11 10.96 -6.72
C SER A 18 14.02 9.51 -6.26
N ASP A 19 14.68 8.61 -6.97
CA ASP A 19 14.75 7.17 -6.64
C ASP A 19 15.36 6.84 -5.28
N SER A 20 16.07 7.79 -4.67
CA SER A 20 16.66 7.63 -3.34
C SER A 20 15.71 8.02 -2.21
N ILE A 21 14.40 8.10 -2.42
CA ILE A 21 13.41 8.49 -1.40
C ILE A 21 12.41 7.36 -1.20
N ASP A 22 12.24 6.96 0.06
CA ASP A 22 11.17 6.09 0.52
C ASP A 22 10.07 6.93 1.18
N PHE A 23 8.83 6.48 1.03
CA PHE A 23 7.65 7.09 1.63
C PHE A 23 6.92 6.11 2.56
N THR A 24 6.30 6.67 3.59
CA THR A 24 5.24 6.03 4.36
C THR A 24 4.14 7.07 4.63
N THR A 25 2.95 6.60 4.96
CA THR A 25 1.79 7.46 5.17
C THR A 25 1.02 7.06 6.41
N SER A 26 0.28 8.00 6.96
CA SER A 26 -0.76 7.73 7.94
C SER A 26 -1.98 8.57 7.64
N MET A 27 -3.13 8.14 8.16
CA MET A 27 -4.35 8.92 8.14
C MET A 27 -4.93 8.94 9.54
N GLN A 28 -5.32 10.12 9.99
CA GLN A 28 -5.87 10.35 11.30
C GLN A 28 -7.17 11.14 11.20
N ARG A 29 -8.12 10.75 12.04
CA ARG A 29 -9.25 11.60 12.41
C ARG A 29 -8.96 12.13 13.81
N ILE A 30 -9.25 13.40 14.06
CA ILE A 30 -9.04 14.03 15.39
C ILE A 30 -9.67 13.12 16.46
N GLY A 31 -8.86 12.69 17.43
CA GLY A 31 -9.29 11.86 18.56
C GLY A 31 -9.41 10.35 18.31
N HIS A 32 -8.97 9.83 17.15
CA HIS A 32 -9.01 8.39 16.84
C HIS A 32 -7.62 7.81 16.57
N GLU A 33 -7.44 6.52 16.90
CA GLU A 33 -6.20 5.79 16.64
C GLU A 33 -5.92 5.58 15.13
N VAL A 34 -4.64 5.54 14.78
CA VAL A 34 -4.16 5.28 13.42
C VAL A 34 -4.36 3.80 13.08
N ASN A 35 -5.21 3.50 12.11
CA ASN A 35 -5.30 2.16 11.55
C ASN A 35 -4.34 1.99 10.35
N LYS A 36 -3.41 1.04 10.47
CA LYS A 36 -2.34 0.76 9.48
C LYS A 36 -2.85 0.32 8.11
N THR A 37 -4.09 -0.17 8.00
CA THR A 37 -4.65 -0.64 6.72
C THR A 37 -5.44 0.44 5.97
N THR A 38 -5.47 1.67 6.48
CA THR A 38 -6.21 2.78 5.85
C THR A 38 -5.40 3.60 4.87
N SER A 39 -4.11 3.30 4.74
CA SER A 39 -3.24 3.92 3.73
C SER A 39 -2.32 2.91 3.08
N LEU A 40 -2.01 3.11 1.80
CA LEU A 40 -1.08 2.31 1.02
C LEU A 40 -0.13 3.23 0.26
N VAL A 41 1.17 2.94 0.35
CA VAL A 41 2.19 3.58 -0.48
C VAL A 41 2.73 2.55 -1.45
N GLN A 42 2.76 2.89 -2.73
CA GLN A 42 3.32 2.07 -3.79
C GLN A 42 3.90 2.93 -4.90
N TYR A 43 4.74 2.34 -5.76
CA TYR A 43 5.29 3.04 -6.90
C TYR A 43 4.49 2.71 -8.17
N ASP A 44 3.88 3.71 -8.77
CA ASP A 44 3.21 3.57 -10.06
C ASP A 44 4.25 3.72 -11.17
N ALA A 45 4.72 2.60 -11.70
CA ALA A 45 5.74 2.57 -12.74
C ALA A 45 5.22 3.06 -14.11
N ASP A 46 3.91 3.05 -14.36
CA ASP A 46 3.37 3.56 -15.62
C ASP A 46 3.36 5.09 -15.61
N ARG A 47 3.05 5.69 -14.45
CA ARG A 47 3.10 7.15 -14.24
C ARG A 47 4.47 7.68 -13.81
N GLN A 48 5.37 6.80 -13.38
CA GLN A 48 6.67 7.12 -12.79
C GLN A 48 6.52 8.04 -11.56
N LEU A 49 5.57 7.71 -10.68
CA LEU A 49 5.21 8.48 -9.49
C LEU A 49 4.99 7.56 -8.29
N TRP A 50 5.29 8.08 -7.10
CA TRP A 50 4.80 7.46 -5.87
C TRP A 50 3.31 7.72 -5.72
N GLN A 51 2.56 6.66 -5.48
CA GLN A 51 1.14 6.68 -5.26
C GLN A 51 0.85 6.44 -3.79
N CYS A 52 0.33 7.46 -3.12
CA CYS A 52 -0.17 7.39 -1.75
C CYS A 52 -1.69 7.32 -1.79
N LEU A 53 -2.24 6.18 -1.40
CA LEU A 53 -3.68 5.92 -1.36
C LEU A 53 -4.18 5.95 0.07
N PHE A 54 -5.39 6.49 0.26
CA PHE A 54 -6.04 6.61 1.56
C PHE A 54 -7.50 6.17 1.46
N VAL A 55 -7.97 5.35 2.41
CA VAL A 55 -9.36 4.87 2.47
C VAL A 55 -10.01 5.26 3.80
N PRO A 56 -10.69 6.41 3.87
CA PRO A 56 -11.53 6.78 5.01
C PRO A 56 -12.49 5.65 5.37
N GLN A 57 -12.71 5.43 6.67
CA GLN A 57 -13.73 4.48 7.15
C GLN A 57 -15.05 5.18 7.49
N THR A 58 -14.98 6.48 7.77
CA THR A 58 -16.12 7.28 8.21
C THR A 58 -16.07 8.66 7.60
N GLY A 59 -17.21 9.34 7.48
CA GLY A 59 -17.27 10.75 7.14
C GLY A 59 -16.58 11.70 8.13
N GLY A 60 -16.41 12.96 7.71
CA GLY A 60 -15.81 14.05 8.45
C GLY A 60 -14.40 14.42 7.97
N PHE A 61 -13.73 15.29 8.73
CA PHE A 61 -12.39 15.77 8.42
C PHE A 61 -11.31 14.77 8.83
N HIS A 62 -10.36 14.50 7.93
CA HIS A 62 -9.21 13.64 8.15
C HIS A 62 -7.92 14.38 7.79
N THR A 63 -6.86 14.12 8.55
CA THR A 63 -5.50 14.55 8.23
C THR A 63 -4.76 13.38 7.58
N LEU A 64 -4.28 13.59 6.36
CA LEU A 64 -3.40 12.66 5.65
C LEU A 64 -1.97 13.14 5.86
N THR A 65 -1.13 12.32 6.49
CA THR A 65 0.27 12.66 6.73
C THR A 65 1.16 11.81 5.85
N ILE A 66 2.06 12.48 5.13
CA ILE A 66 3.07 11.86 4.29
C ILE A 66 4.41 12.06 4.97
N TYR A 67 5.11 10.97 5.18
CA TYR A 67 6.46 10.97 5.72
C TYR A 67 7.42 10.43 4.67
N ALA A 68 8.63 10.98 4.63
CA ALA A 68 9.62 10.58 3.65
C ALA A 68 11.00 10.53 4.26
N ARG A 69 11.85 9.66 3.73
CA ARG A 69 13.27 9.60 4.11
C ARG A 69 14.14 9.29 2.91
N LYS A 70 15.43 9.59 3.03
CA LYS A 70 16.41 9.17 2.04
C LYS A 70 16.80 7.70 2.26
N VAL A 71 16.72 6.89 1.21
CA VAL A 71 17.20 5.51 1.22
C VAL A 71 18.72 5.55 1.35
N LYS A 72 19.23 5.04 2.47
CA LYS A 72 20.67 4.79 2.61
C LYS A 72 20.98 3.52 1.83
N GLN A 73 21.87 3.64 0.84
CA GLN A 73 22.46 2.44 0.25
C GLN A 73 23.09 1.64 1.39
N MET A 74 22.84 0.33 1.44
CA MET A 74 23.43 -0.58 2.44
C MET A 74 24.96 -0.55 2.33
N THR A 75 25.59 0.43 2.96
CA THR A 75 26.99 0.34 3.37
C THR A 75 26.98 -0.24 4.77
N THR A 76 27.70 -1.34 4.95
CA THR A 76 27.85 -2.16 6.16
C THR A 76 28.51 -1.43 7.33
N GLN A 77 28.03 -0.25 7.69
CA GLN A 77 28.50 0.49 8.85
C GLN A 77 27.30 0.89 9.69
N SER A 78 27.27 0.28 10.88
CA SER A 78 26.43 0.60 12.01
C SER A 78 26.68 2.04 12.46
N SER A 79 26.03 3.00 11.84
CA SER A 79 25.75 4.29 12.48
C SER A 79 24.33 4.23 13.02
N THR A 80 24.18 4.62 14.29
CA THR A 80 22.95 4.85 15.03
C THR A 80 22.18 6.03 14.44
N ASP A 81 21.88 5.94 13.15
CA ASP A 81 21.17 6.97 12.42
C ASP A 81 19.67 6.74 12.57
N ASP A 82 19.03 7.82 12.97
CA ASP A 82 17.60 7.93 13.22
C ASP A 82 16.80 7.31 12.05
N ASN A 83 16.22 6.15 12.29
CA ASN A 83 15.40 5.40 11.31
C ASN A 83 14.00 6.02 11.16
N THR A 84 13.85 7.29 11.54
CA THR A 84 12.61 8.03 11.53
C THR A 84 12.30 8.54 10.13
N TYR A 85 11.01 8.53 9.81
CA TYR A 85 10.49 9.22 8.64
C TYR A 85 9.97 10.59 9.10
N PRO A 86 10.65 11.71 8.81
CA PRO A 86 10.10 13.03 9.09
C PRO A 86 8.82 13.27 8.29
N CYS A 87 7.88 14.01 8.88
CA CYS A 87 6.71 14.51 8.18
C CYS A 87 7.15 15.51 7.11
N VAL A 88 6.73 15.29 5.86
CA VAL A 88 7.07 16.17 4.73
C VAL A 88 5.86 16.85 4.13
N ALA A 89 4.65 16.33 4.38
CA ALA A 89 3.41 16.99 4.00
C ALA A 89 2.24 16.52 4.87
N GLU A 90 1.32 17.44 5.13
CA GLU A 90 0.01 17.16 5.71
C GLU A 90 -1.08 17.72 4.78
N LEU A 91 -2.14 16.96 4.60
CA LEU A 91 -3.26 17.32 3.75
C LEU A 91 -4.56 17.12 4.52
N GLY A 92 -5.45 18.11 4.45
CA GLY A 92 -6.82 17.96 4.92
C GLY A 92 -7.68 17.26 3.88
N LEU A 93 -8.48 16.29 4.32
CA LEU A 93 -9.46 15.57 3.51
C LEU A 93 -10.82 15.69 4.18
N GLU A 94 -11.76 16.39 3.54
CA GLU A 94 -13.15 16.45 3.98
C GLU A 94 -13.94 15.33 3.28
N VAL A 95 -14.51 14.43 4.06
CA VAL A 95 -15.32 13.31 3.57
C VAL A 95 -16.78 13.55 3.95
N PRO A 96 -17.78 13.33 3.07
CA PRO A 96 -19.19 13.56 3.38
C PRO A 96 -19.59 12.88 4.70
N ALA A 97 -20.29 13.60 5.58
CA ALA A 97 -20.65 13.08 6.91
C ALA A 97 -21.47 11.78 6.89
N THR A 98 -22.20 11.52 5.79
CA THR A 98 -22.98 10.30 5.57
C THR A 98 -22.15 9.12 5.07
N PHE A 99 -20.86 9.31 4.78
CA PHE A 99 -19.99 8.27 4.28
C PHE A 99 -19.68 7.24 5.35
N SER A 100 -19.81 5.97 4.98
CA SER A 100 -19.40 4.81 5.78
C SER A 100 -18.72 3.83 4.85
N GLY A 101 -17.44 3.56 5.12
CA GLY A 101 -16.60 2.68 4.32
C GLY A 101 -16.10 1.52 5.18
N ALA A 102 -15.98 0.34 4.56
CA ALA A 102 -15.36 -0.84 5.18
C ALA A 102 -14.07 -1.27 4.44
N LYS A 103 -13.69 -0.53 3.40
CA LYS A 103 -12.56 -0.86 2.54
C LYS A 103 -11.26 -0.66 3.29
N THR A 104 -10.38 -1.64 3.23
CA THR A 104 -9.01 -1.54 3.75
C THR A 104 -8.04 -1.83 2.62
N PHE A 105 -6.76 -1.51 2.78
CA PHE A 105 -5.72 -1.95 1.86
C PHE A 105 -5.05 -3.23 2.33
N PRO A 106 -4.49 -4.03 1.41
CA PRO A 106 -3.56 -5.10 1.76
C PRO A 106 -2.39 -4.55 2.59
N ILE A 107 -1.97 -5.33 3.58
CA ILE A 107 -0.78 -5.00 4.37
C ILE A 107 0.46 -5.22 3.52
N THR A 108 1.31 -4.21 3.48
CA THR A 108 2.64 -4.27 2.85
C THR A 108 3.73 -4.03 3.90
N TYR A 109 4.93 -4.53 3.62
CA TYR A 109 6.11 -4.34 4.47
C TYR A 109 7.09 -3.39 3.79
N SER A 110 8.08 -2.89 4.54
CA SER A 110 9.08 -1.95 4.02
C SER A 110 9.79 -2.44 2.76
N THR A 111 10.02 -3.75 2.63
CA THR A 111 10.59 -4.37 1.42
C THR A 111 9.76 -4.11 0.17
N PHE A 112 8.43 -4.01 0.30
CA PHE A 112 7.53 -3.71 -0.81
C PHE A 112 7.83 -2.33 -1.41
N SER A 113 7.95 -1.31 -0.55
CA SER A 113 8.30 0.06 -0.98
C SER A 113 9.74 0.15 -1.48
N VAL A 114 10.70 -0.47 -0.78
CA VAL A 114 12.12 -0.48 -1.18
C VAL A 114 12.31 -1.03 -2.59
N HIS A 115 11.57 -2.08 -2.95
CA HIS A 115 11.61 -2.68 -4.29
C HIS A 115 10.64 -2.04 -5.29
N LYS A 116 10.01 -0.91 -4.92
CA LYS A 116 9.06 -0.18 -5.79
C LYS A 116 7.95 -1.08 -6.34
N CYS A 117 7.49 -2.03 -5.53
CA CYS A 117 6.41 -2.92 -5.91
C CYS A 117 5.09 -2.16 -6.01
N GLN A 118 4.15 -2.72 -6.77
CA GLN A 118 2.81 -2.16 -6.98
C GLN A 118 1.76 -3.26 -6.93
N ILE A 119 0.73 -3.09 -6.09
CA ILE A 119 -0.44 -3.95 -6.09
C ILE A 119 -1.43 -3.39 -7.13
N LEU A 120 -1.76 -4.20 -8.12
CA LEU A 120 -2.76 -3.87 -9.14
C LEU A 120 -4.12 -4.47 -8.77
N GLN A 121 -4.14 -5.71 -8.25
CA GLN A 121 -5.33 -6.29 -7.62
C GLN A 121 -4.96 -7.46 -6.67
N PRO A 122 -5.75 -7.71 -5.61
CA PRO A 122 -6.83 -6.87 -5.12
C PRO A 122 -6.27 -5.67 -4.33
N LEU A 123 -6.95 -4.53 -4.43
CA LEU A 123 -6.65 -3.35 -3.59
C LEU A 123 -7.50 -3.32 -2.31
N ASP A 124 -8.44 -4.25 -2.16
CA ASP A 124 -9.11 -4.47 -0.87
C ASP A 124 -8.26 -5.43 -0.03
N GLY A 125 -7.99 -5.04 1.21
CA GLY A 125 -7.27 -5.85 2.20
C GLY A 125 -8.09 -7.03 2.73
N SER A 126 -9.41 -6.98 2.54
CA SER A 126 -10.31 -8.07 2.95
C SER A 126 -10.58 -9.04 1.80
N LEU A 127 -10.41 -10.33 2.06
CA LEU A 127 -10.69 -11.39 1.10
C LEU A 127 -11.83 -12.27 1.58
N LYS A 128 -12.79 -12.58 0.69
CA LYS A 128 -13.92 -13.45 1.02
C LYS A 128 -13.50 -14.92 1.05
N ALA A 129 -13.71 -15.60 2.17
CA ALA A 129 -13.44 -17.03 2.33
C ALA A 129 -14.09 -17.88 1.22
N GLY A 130 -13.34 -18.83 0.66
CA GLY A 130 -13.80 -19.71 -0.42
C GLY A 130 -13.99 -19.05 -1.79
N SER A 131 -13.76 -17.74 -1.91
CA SER A 131 -13.85 -17.05 -3.21
C SER A 131 -12.59 -17.26 -4.05
N LYS A 132 -12.75 -17.20 -5.37
CA LYS A 132 -11.63 -17.15 -6.31
C LYS A 132 -11.14 -15.72 -6.40
N GLN A 133 -9.85 -15.50 -6.18
CA GLN A 133 -9.21 -14.19 -6.17
C GLN A 133 -8.04 -14.17 -7.14
N THR A 134 -7.78 -13.02 -7.74
CA THR A 134 -6.59 -12.77 -8.57
C THR A 134 -5.62 -11.92 -7.77
N ILE A 135 -4.39 -12.41 -7.59
CA ILE A 135 -3.26 -11.54 -7.23
C ILE A 135 -2.64 -11.04 -8.53
N HIS A 136 -2.51 -9.73 -8.66
CA HIS A 136 -1.85 -9.05 -9.75
C HIS A 136 -1.00 -7.94 -9.15
N CYS A 137 0.31 -8.08 -9.25
CA CYS A 137 1.24 -7.08 -8.78
C CYS A 137 2.42 -6.95 -9.74
N ARG A 138 3.07 -5.79 -9.69
CA ARG A 138 4.35 -5.53 -10.34
C ARG A 138 5.44 -5.66 -9.29
N ILE A 139 6.47 -6.44 -9.59
CA ILE A 139 7.63 -6.72 -8.73
C ILE A 139 8.89 -6.44 -9.56
N PRO A 140 9.34 -5.18 -9.62
CA PRO A 140 10.46 -4.78 -10.47
C PRO A 140 11.73 -5.60 -10.22
N GLY A 141 12.33 -6.11 -11.30
CA GLY A 141 13.61 -6.83 -11.25
C GLY A 141 13.52 -8.27 -10.73
N ALA A 142 12.32 -8.77 -10.41
CA ALA A 142 12.14 -10.16 -10.01
C ALA A 142 12.04 -11.08 -11.24
N HIS A 143 12.79 -12.18 -11.23
CA HIS A 143 12.74 -13.19 -12.29
C HIS A 143 11.57 -14.16 -12.14
N CYS A 144 11.31 -14.60 -10.90
CA CYS A 144 10.21 -15.49 -10.54
C CYS A 144 9.55 -15.06 -9.23
N ALA A 145 8.33 -15.52 -8.98
CA ALA A 145 7.64 -15.32 -7.70
C ALA A 145 6.70 -16.49 -7.39
N ARG A 146 6.36 -16.62 -6.10
CA ARG A 146 5.49 -17.65 -5.55
C ARG A 146 4.48 -17.03 -4.59
N LEU A 147 3.27 -17.58 -4.56
CA LEU A 147 2.25 -17.21 -3.58
C LEU A 147 2.21 -18.25 -2.45
N LEU A 148 2.29 -17.78 -1.20
CA LEU A 148 2.07 -18.59 -0.01
C LEU A 148 0.62 -18.42 0.47
N VAL A 149 -0.13 -19.52 0.52
CA VAL A 149 -1.54 -19.52 0.97
C VAL A 149 -1.72 -20.58 2.03
N ASP A 150 -2.15 -20.20 3.24
CA ASP A 150 -2.35 -21.13 4.38
C ASP A 150 -1.14 -22.06 4.61
N GLY A 151 0.06 -21.47 4.62
CA GLY A 151 1.33 -22.19 4.79
C GLY A 151 1.76 -23.05 3.59
N LYS A 152 1.01 -23.05 2.48
CA LYS A 152 1.33 -23.82 1.27
C LYS A 152 1.79 -22.91 0.14
N TRP A 153 3.00 -23.18 -0.36
CA TRP A 153 3.49 -22.52 -1.55
C TRP A 153 2.79 -23.05 -2.79
N LEU A 154 2.20 -22.15 -3.57
CA LEU A 154 1.74 -22.44 -4.92
C LEU A 154 2.95 -22.61 -5.87
N PRO A 155 2.73 -23.17 -7.07
CA PRO A 155 3.77 -23.27 -8.09
C PRO A 155 4.43 -21.93 -8.38
N GLU A 156 5.71 -21.98 -8.71
CA GLU A 156 6.46 -20.80 -9.13
C GLU A 156 6.03 -20.33 -10.50
N ILE A 157 5.97 -19.01 -10.65
CA ILE A 157 5.63 -18.34 -11.89
C ILE A 157 6.84 -17.51 -12.30
N ILE A 158 7.31 -17.71 -13.54
CA ILE A 158 8.30 -16.85 -14.18
C ILE A 158 7.61 -15.55 -14.60
N LEU A 159 8.16 -14.42 -14.17
CA LEU A 159 7.55 -13.11 -14.42
C LEU A 159 7.86 -12.67 -15.86
N LYS A 160 6.90 -11.96 -16.45
CA LYS A 160 7.08 -11.25 -17.71
C LYS A 160 6.81 -9.77 -17.46
N ASN A 161 7.75 -8.90 -17.86
CA ASN A 161 7.66 -7.46 -17.66
C ASN A 161 7.40 -7.08 -16.19
N ASP A 162 8.09 -7.77 -15.26
CA ASP A 162 7.94 -7.59 -13.81
C ASP A 162 6.53 -7.90 -13.26
N ILE A 163 5.63 -8.49 -14.06
CA ILE A 163 4.26 -8.77 -13.62
C ILE A 163 4.15 -10.18 -13.05
N PHE A 164 3.68 -10.25 -11.80
CA PHE A 164 3.16 -11.46 -11.18
C PHE A 164 1.64 -11.43 -11.23
N LYS A 165 1.04 -12.43 -11.89
CA LYS A 165 -0.42 -12.59 -11.96
C LYS A 165 -0.80 -14.05 -11.77
N THR A 166 -1.58 -14.34 -10.75
CA THR A 166 -2.09 -15.69 -10.48
C THR A 166 -3.48 -15.63 -9.88
N GLU A 167 -4.27 -16.66 -10.14
CA GLU A 167 -5.51 -16.90 -9.42
C GLU A 167 -5.27 -17.90 -8.27
N PHE A 168 -6.03 -17.75 -7.19
CA PHE A 168 -6.08 -18.72 -6.11
C PHE A 168 -7.47 -18.71 -5.47
N THR A 169 -7.80 -19.77 -4.74
CA THR A 169 -9.01 -19.82 -3.93
C THR A 169 -8.66 -19.46 -2.49
N VAL A 170 -9.33 -18.46 -1.94
CA VAL A 170 -9.16 -18.06 -0.54
C VAL A 170 -9.55 -19.25 0.35
N PRO A 171 -8.68 -19.69 1.26
CA PRO A 171 -9.01 -20.76 2.20
C PRO A 171 -10.31 -20.48 2.95
N LYS A 172 -11.09 -21.52 3.24
CA LYS A 172 -12.36 -21.39 4.00
C LYS A 172 -12.17 -21.24 5.51
N ARG A 173 -10.94 -21.27 6.00
CA ARG A 173 -10.64 -21.13 7.42
C ARG A 173 -10.65 -19.65 7.79
N GLU A 174 -11.32 -19.31 8.88
CA GLU A 174 -11.12 -18.00 9.52
C GLU A 174 -9.65 -17.92 9.94
N ILE A 175 -8.96 -16.90 9.46
CA ILE A 175 -7.64 -16.53 9.97
C ILE A 175 -7.95 -15.60 11.14
N MET A 176 -7.91 -16.15 12.36
CA MET A 176 -7.93 -15.38 13.61
C MET A 176 -6.60 -14.64 13.80
#